data_AF-A0A1Y0D1B7-F1
#
_entry.id   AF-A0A1Y0D1B7-F1
#
_cell.length_a   1.000
_cell.length_b   1.000
_cell.length_c   1.000
_cell.angle_alpha   90.00
_cell.angle_beta   90.00
_cell.angle_gamma   90.00
#
_symmetry.space_group_name_H-M   'P 1'
#
loop_
_entity.id
_entity.type
_entity.pdbx_description
1 polymer ?
#
loop_
_entity_poly.entity_id
_entity_poly.type
_entity_poly.pdbx_seq_one_letter_code
_entity_poly.pdbx_strand_id
1 'polypeptide(L)'
;MPQGSLNAIPEQVQLEVELDALSVPSTVELTEEAWSEPHNELSELDFDIEEPELELPSRSQLSSPLPAPLMRDPQRYDEDLAAGVKRFQARHGLTVDGVIGAQTYAWLNTPPLQRAQLLMRSMLRTLIGDDLPSSYMLVNIPEYHLRLYQNQALVFESNVIVGQNKRKTPIMASKITSVVFNPPWNVPRSIINKDILPKLARDPYYLDRQGFEVLDNSGTHIIPREEWQTRFEEGGGFPYRLRQRPGRGNALGAYKFHLPNNDAIYLHDTPGRGLFARDSRAFSSGCVRVEGAEQLADWLLHDQLSSARLSALKANPETKWVKVKQALPLYMVYWPGWLGENGQPQFRNDIYGFDNGITSPFKAG
;
A
#
# COMPACT_ATOMS: atom_id res chain seq x y z
N MET A 1 28.75 -57.43 -7.38
CA MET A 1 28.20 -58.80 -7.22
C MET A 1 28.12 -59.11 -5.74
N PRO A 2 27.06 -59.74 -5.23
CA PRO A 2 25.82 -60.16 -5.93
C PRO A 2 24.86 -58.97 -6.13
N GLN A 3 23.61 -59.12 -6.60
CA GLN A 3 23.03 -59.74 -7.82
C GLN A 3 21.50 -59.73 -7.65
N GLY A 4 20.75 -59.48 -8.74
CA GLY A 4 19.29 -59.65 -8.81
C GLY A 4 18.47 -58.44 -8.32
N SER A 5 17.33 -58.09 -8.93
CA SER A 5 16.71 -58.61 -10.17
C SER A 5 15.80 -57.54 -10.81
N LEU A 6 15.61 -57.65 -12.13
CA LEU A 6 14.61 -56.94 -12.93
C LEU A 6 13.17 -57.21 -12.45
N ASN A 7 12.30 -56.22 -12.62
CA ASN A 7 10.93 -56.28 -13.17
C ASN A 7 10.40 -54.83 -13.26
N ALA A 8 10.14 -54.25 -14.43
CA ALA A 8 9.07 -54.51 -15.40
C ALA A 8 7.95 -53.44 -15.27
N ILE A 9 7.74 -52.71 -16.36
CA ILE A 9 6.68 -51.70 -16.52
C ILE A 9 5.35 -52.42 -16.82
N PRO A 10 4.24 -51.96 -16.22
CA PRO A 10 3.00 -51.75 -16.97
C PRO A 10 2.59 -50.26 -16.80
N GLU A 11 2.42 -49.50 -17.87
CA GLU A 11 1.33 -49.53 -18.87
C GLU A 11 0.32 -48.41 -18.56
N GLN A 12 -0.42 -47.97 -19.57
CA GLN A 12 -1.00 -46.64 -19.62
C GLN A 12 -2.23 -46.49 -18.69
N VAL A 13 -2.29 -45.36 -17.98
CA VAL A 13 -3.56 -44.78 -17.53
C VAL A 13 -3.77 -43.50 -18.33
N GLN A 14 -4.51 -43.62 -19.43
CA GLN A 14 -5.11 -42.45 -20.08
C GLN A 14 -6.21 -41.95 -19.15
N LEU A 15 -6.01 -40.76 -18.59
CA LEU A 15 -7.10 -39.95 -18.05
C LEU A 15 -7.53 -38.99 -19.16
N GLU A 16 -8.58 -39.39 -19.88
CA GLU A 16 -9.33 -38.46 -20.71
C GLU A 16 -9.94 -37.39 -19.80
N VAL A 17 -9.55 -36.13 -20.03
CA VAL A 17 -10.25 -34.97 -19.50
C VAL A 17 -10.90 -34.30 -20.70
N GLU A 18 -12.22 -34.39 -20.78
CA GLU A 18 -13.01 -33.60 -21.73
C GLU A 18 -12.77 -32.11 -21.44
N LEU A 19 -11.98 -31.48 -22.31
CA LEU A 19 -11.86 -30.03 -22.37
C LEU A 19 -13.01 -29.51 -23.24
N ASP A 20 -14.14 -29.26 -22.59
CA ASP A 20 -15.29 -28.59 -23.21
C ASP A 20 -14.84 -27.22 -23.74
N ALA A 21 -14.89 -27.06 -25.06
CA ALA A 21 -14.30 -25.92 -25.75
C ALA A 21 -15.19 -24.67 -25.62
N LEU A 22 -15.04 -23.95 -24.50
CA LEU A 22 -15.48 -22.55 -24.43
C LEU A 22 -14.65 -21.70 -25.40
N SER A 23 -15.20 -21.50 -26.60
CA SER A 23 -14.64 -20.66 -27.64
C SER A 23 -14.51 -19.21 -27.16
N VAL A 24 -13.30 -18.82 -26.75
CA VAL A 24 -12.96 -17.42 -26.51
C VAL A 24 -12.91 -16.72 -27.87
N PRO A 25 -13.68 -15.65 -28.12
CA PRO A 25 -13.52 -14.86 -29.34
C PRO A 25 -12.14 -14.20 -29.30
N SER A 26 -11.24 -14.64 -30.17
CA SER A 26 -10.07 -13.85 -30.54
C SER A 26 -10.56 -12.59 -31.25
N THR A 27 -10.03 -11.43 -30.84
CA THR A 27 -10.44 -10.08 -31.26
C THR A 27 -11.68 -9.56 -30.54
N VAL A 28 -11.45 -8.80 -29.46
CA VAL A 28 -12.38 -7.73 -29.03
C VAL A 28 -11.85 -6.45 -29.67
N GLU A 29 -12.53 -5.95 -30.69
CA GLU A 29 -12.28 -4.59 -31.18
C GLU A 29 -12.74 -3.61 -30.09
N LEU A 30 -11.79 -2.84 -29.55
CA LEU A 30 -12.11 -1.68 -28.72
C LEU A 30 -12.41 -0.52 -29.67
N THR A 31 -13.65 -0.42 -30.13
CA THR A 31 -14.11 0.76 -30.88
C THR A 31 -14.09 1.99 -29.97
N GLU A 32 -13.44 3.06 -30.43
CA GLU A 32 -13.18 4.27 -29.63
C GLU A 32 -14.36 5.26 -29.67
N GLU A 33 -15.58 4.75 -29.53
CA GLU A 33 -16.79 5.56 -29.72
C GLU A 33 -17.33 6.16 -28.40
N ALA A 34 -17.63 7.46 -28.46
CA ALA A 34 -18.30 8.27 -27.44
C ALA A 34 -17.52 8.62 -26.14
N TRP A 35 -16.36 9.27 -26.29
CA TRP A 35 -15.93 10.33 -25.35
C TRP A 35 -15.92 11.68 -26.08
N SER A 36 -17.06 12.37 -26.12
CA SER A 36 -17.18 13.70 -26.73
C SER A 36 -16.68 14.80 -25.79
N GLU A 37 -15.70 15.58 -26.25
CA GLU A 37 -15.47 16.92 -25.70
C GLU A 37 -16.60 17.88 -26.16
N PRO A 38 -16.97 18.90 -25.36
CA PRO A 38 -18.09 19.77 -25.70
C PRO A 38 -17.69 20.84 -26.73
N HIS A 39 -18.24 20.74 -27.94
CA HIS A 39 -18.27 21.86 -28.88
C HIS A 39 -19.42 22.82 -28.57
N ASN A 40 -19.14 24.11 -28.73
CA ASN A 40 -20.09 25.19 -28.59
C ASN A 40 -20.39 25.81 -29.97
N GLU A 41 -21.56 26.43 -30.09
CA GLU A 41 -22.06 27.25 -31.22
C GLU A 41 -22.67 26.54 -32.44
N LEU A 42 -23.61 27.26 -33.05
CA LEU A 42 -24.64 26.80 -33.99
C LEU A 42 -24.30 27.19 -35.44
N SER A 43 -24.62 26.34 -36.41
CA SER A 43 -25.25 26.78 -37.66
C SER A 43 -25.93 25.62 -38.39
N GLU A 44 -27.02 25.93 -39.09
CA GLU A 44 -27.89 25.04 -39.85
C GLU A 44 -27.20 24.37 -41.04
N LEU A 45 -27.73 23.22 -41.49
CA LEU A 45 -27.85 22.83 -42.91
C LEU A 45 -28.68 21.52 -43.05
N ASP A 46 -29.83 21.60 -43.71
CA ASP A 46 -30.65 20.45 -44.13
C ASP A 46 -29.96 19.64 -45.24
N PHE A 47 -30.20 18.32 -45.27
CA PHE A 47 -30.29 17.53 -46.51
C PHE A 47 -31.06 16.21 -46.30
N ASP A 48 -32.21 16.06 -46.96
CA ASP A 48 -32.98 14.81 -47.07
C ASP A 48 -32.30 13.80 -48.01
N ILE A 49 -32.18 12.52 -47.61
CA ILE A 49 -32.15 11.35 -48.52
C ILE A 49 -32.85 10.15 -47.85
N GLU A 50 -33.70 9.45 -48.61
CA GLU A 50 -34.57 8.34 -48.17
C GLU A 50 -33.85 6.98 -47.96
N GLU A 51 -34.48 6.09 -47.18
CA GLU A 51 -34.08 4.69 -46.95
C GLU A 51 -34.36 3.77 -48.17
N PRO A 52 -33.86 2.51 -48.12
CA PRO A 52 -34.78 1.42 -48.40
C PRO A 52 -34.83 0.31 -47.33
N GLU A 53 -36.07 -0.14 -47.10
CA GLU A 53 -36.57 -1.05 -46.07
C GLU A 53 -36.22 -2.54 -46.32
N LEU A 54 -36.07 -3.35 -45.26
CA LEU A 54 -36.04 -4.84 -45.34
C LEU A 54 -36.55 -5.51 -44.04
N GLU A 55 -37.82 -5.92 -44.06
CA GLU A 55 -38.51 -6.82 -43.08
C GLU A 55 -37.88 -8.24 -43.04
N LEU A 56 -38.02 -9.12 -42.03
CA LEU A 56 -38.83 -9.30 -40.79
C LEU A 56 -37.97 -10.22 -39.82
N PRO A 57 -38.38 -10.73 -38.62
CA PRO A 57 -39.74 -10.93 -38.09
C PRO A 57 -40.03 -10.40 -36.67
N SER A 58 -41.33 -10.32 -36.37
CA SER A 58 -41.90 -9.83 -35.12
C SER A 58 -41.66 -10.75 -33.91
N ARG A 59 -41.37 -10.13 -32.75
CA ARG A 59 -41.32 -10.81 -31.44
C ARG A 59 -42.22 -10.12 -30.41
N SER A 60 -43.51 -10.02 -30.73
CA SER A 60 -44.57 -9.46 -29.89
C SER A 60 -44.94 -10.34 -28.69
N GLN A 61 -43.96 -10.65 -27.83
CA GLN A 61 -44.14 -11.41 -26.58
C GLN A 61 -42.90 -11.25 -25.66
N LEU A 62 -42.72 -10.07 -25.06
CA LEU A 62 -42.00 -9.80 -23.79
C LEU A 62 -41.85 -8.28 -23.54
N SER A 63 -42.95 -7.62 -23.18
CA SER A 63 -42.91 -6.23 -22.68
C SER A 63 -43.98 -5.98 -21.62
N SER A 64 -43.74 -6.51 -20.41
CA SER A 64 -44.17 -5.75 -19.23
C SER A 64 -43.43 -4.41 -19.29
N PRO A 65 -44.10 -3.25 -19.28
CA PRO A 65 -43.39 -1.99 -19.24
C PRO A 65 -42.60 -1.94 -17.93
N LEU A 66 -41.27 -1.94 -18.04
CA LEU A 66 -40.41 -1.52 -16.93
C LEU A 66 -40.93 -0.14 -16.47
N PRO A 67 -41.07 0.10 -15.16
CA PRO A 67 -41.50 1.41 -14.68
C PRO A 67 -40.57 2.46 -15.29
N ALA A 68 -41.16 3.45 -15.96
CA ALA A 68 -40.41 4.42 -16.73
C ALA A 68 -39.27 4.99 -15.87
N PRO A 69 -38.03 5.07 -16.39
CA PRO A 69 -36.96 5.69 -15.64
C PRO A 69 -37.44 7.10 -15.26
N LEU A 70 -37.52 7.36 -13.96
CA LEU A 70 -37.79 8.69 -13.44
C LEU A 70 -36.87 9.63 -14.21
N MET A 71 -37.42 10.63 -14.90
CA MET A 71 -36.63 11.61 -15.64
C MET A 71 -35.81 12.42 -14.64
N ARG A 72 -34.63 11.88 -14.32
CA ARG A 72 -33.62 12.55 -13.52
C ARG A 72 -33.10 13.69 -14.35
N ASP A 73 -33.14 14.87 -13.76
CA ASP A 73 -32.49 16.05 -14.33
C ASP A 73 -30.99 15.73 -14.49
N PRO A 74 -30.47 15.63 -15.73
CA PRO A 74 -29.10 15.20 -15.99
C PRO A 74 -28.05 16.20 -15.48
N GLN A 75 -28.48 17.39 -15.04
CA GLN A 75 -27.62 18.43 -14.49
C GLN A 75 -27.62 18.48 -12.95
N ARG A 76 -28.46 17.66 -12.28
CA ARG A 76 -28.56 17.67 -10.80
C ARG A 76 -27.77 16.56 -10.15
N TYR A 77 -27.03 16.95 -9.11
CA TYR A 77 -26.31 16.03 -8.25
C TYR A 77 -27.28 15.38 -7.24
N ASP A 78 -27.86 14.23 -7.62
CA ASP A 78 -28.81 13.47 -6.80
C ASP A 78 -28.13 12.47 -5.86
N GLU A 79 -28.92 11.80 -5.00
CA GLU A 79 -28.40 10.85 -4.01
C GLU A 79 -27.78 9.59 -4.64
N ASP A 80 -28.25 9.18 -5.82
CA ASP A 80 -27.72 8.02 -6.54
C ASP A 80 -26.37 8.32 -7.21
N LEU A 81 -26.22 9.53 -7.78
CA LEU A 81 -24.94 10.03 -8.25
C LEU A 81 -23.97 10.20 -7.08
N ALA A 82 -24.43 10.74 -5.94
CA ALA A 82 -23.63 10.83 -4.72
C ALA A 82 -23.15 9.44 -4.24
N ALA A 83 -24.02 8.43 -4.27
CA ALA A 83 -23.66 7.05 -3.97
C ALA A 83 -22.68 6.46 -5.02
N GLY A 84 -22.86 6.80 -6.29
CA GLY A 84 -21.94 6.46 -7.39
C GLY A 84 -20.54 7.04 -7.18
N VAL A 85 -20.44 8.33 -6.85
CA VAL A 85 -19.19 9.02 -6.55
C VAL A 85 -18.53 8.43 -5.30
N LYS A 86 -19.28 8.10 -4.24
CA LYS A 86 -18.73 7.40 -3.06
C LYS A 86 -18.13 6.04 -3.42
N ARG A 87 -18.81 5.23 -4.25
CA ARG A 87 -18.25 3.97 -4.78
C ARG A 87 -17.00 4.21 -5.64
N PHE A 88 -16.97 5.29 -6.42
CA PHE A 88 -15.80 5.68 -7.21
C PHE A 88 -14.62 6.09 -6.33
N GLN A 89 -14.83 6.97 -5.35
CA GLN A 89 -13.84 7.42 -4.38
C GLN A 89 -13.21 6.24 -3.63
N ALA A 90 -14.03 5.32 -3.13
CA ALA A 90 -13.57 4.11 -2.45
C ALA A 90 -12.64 3.25 -3.33
N ARG A 91 -13.00 3.00 -4.59
CA ARG A 91 -12.16 2.25 -5.54
C ARG A 91 -10.81 2.92 -5.83
N HIS A 92 -10.75 4.25 -5.76
CA HIS A 92 -9.52 5.04 -6.02
C HIS A 92 -8.74 5.40 -4.74
N GLY A 93 -9.19 4.92 -3.57
CA GLY A 93 -8.54 5.22 -2.27
C GLY A 93 -8.60 6.70 -1.89
N LEU A 94 -9.70 7.37 -2.25
CA LEU A 94 -9.97 8.77 -1.92
C LEU A 94 -10.89 8.87 -0.71
N THR A 95 -10.97 10.07 -0.11
CA THR A 95 -11.96 10.40 0.92
C THR A 95 -13.38 10.08 0.42
N VAL A 96 -14.15 9.29 1.16
CA VAL A 96 -15.49 8.80 0.72
C VAL A 96 -16.60 9.74 1.23
N ASP A 97 -16.53 11.01 0.84
CA ASP A 97 -17.48 12.06 1.23
C ASP A 97 -18.63 12.25 0.21
N GLY A 98 -18.45 11.81 -1.03
CA GLY A 98 -19.36 12.10 -2.15
C GLY A 98 -19.17 13.49 -2.75
N VAL A 99 -18.04 14.17 -2.50
CA VAL A 99 -17.70 15.47 -3.07
C VAL A 99 -16.71 15.29 -4.21
N ILE A 100 -17.02 15.86 -5.39
CA ILE A 100 -16.09 15.88 -6.52
C ILE A 100 -15.04 16.98 -6.30
N GLY A 101 -14.11 16.72 -5.37
CA GLY A 101 -12.91 17.52 -5.17
C GLY A 101 -11.86 17.27 -6.26
N ALA A 102 -10.78 18.06 -6.26
CA ALA A 102 -9.74 18.03 -7.29
C ALA A 102 -9.15 16.63 -7.57
N GLN A 103 -8.97 15.79 -6.53
CA GLN A 103 -8.46 14.42 -6.69
C GLN A 103 -9.49 13.46 -7.30
N THR A 104 -10.77 13.60 -6.92
CA THR A 104 -11.87 12.84 -7.54
C THR A 104 -12.00 13.21 -9.02
N TYR A 105 -11.92 14.50 -9.33
CA TYR A 105 -11.97 15.04 -10.69
C TYR A 105 -10.79 14.57 -11.55
N ALA A 106 -9.55 14.61 -11.03
CA ALA A 106 -8.38 14.08 -11.72
C ALA A 106 -8.50 12.58 -12.06
N TRP A 107 -9.05 11.78 -11.14
CA TRP A 107 -9.31 10.37 -11.40
C TRP A 107 -10.44 10.14 -12.41
N LEU A 108 -11.51 10.93 -12.39
CA LEU A 108 -12.59 10.87 -13.38
C LEU A 108 -12.03 11.10 -14.79
N ASN A 109 -11.17 12.12 -14.95
CA ASN A 109 -10.50 12.47 -16.20
C ASN A 109 -9.31 11.55 -16.58
N THR A 110 -9.02 10.49 -15.81
CA THR A 110 -8.00 9.50 -16.16
C THR A 110 -8.56 8.50 -17.19
N PRO A 111 -8.04 8.41 -18.44
CA PRO A 111 -8.63 7.57 -19.49
C PRO A 111 -8.60 6.07 -19.17
N PRO A 112 -9.55 5.27 -19.70
CA PRO A 112 -9.57 3.82 -19.50
C PRO A 112 -8.26 3.11 -19.85
N LEU A 113 -7.60 3.51 -20.95
CA LEU A 113 -6.30 2.97 -21.37
C LEU A 113 -5.21 3.17 -20.28
N GLN A 114 -5.16 4.35 -19.66
CA GLN A 114 -4.20 4.64 -18.59
C GLN A 114 -4.51 3.81 -17.33
N ARG A 115 -5.78 3.61 -17.00
CA ARG A 115 -6.19 2.70 -15.90
C ARG A 115 -5.82 1.25 -16.20
N ALA A 116 -6.01 0.77 -17.43
CA ALA A 116 -5.61 -0.56 -17.87
C ALA A 116 -4.09 -0.77 -17.78
N GLN A 117 -3.29 0.25 -18.13
CA GLN A 117 -1.82 0.21 -17.95
C GLN A 117 -1.42 0.06 -16.48
N LEU A 118 -2.08 0.73 -15.53
CA LEU A 118 -1.77 0.60 -14.09
C LEU A 118 -2.06 -0.81 -13.56
N LEU A 119 -3.16 -1.44 -14.01
CA LEU A 119 -3.47 -2.84 -13.71
C LEU A 119 -2.40 -3.77 -14.30
N MET A 120 -2.12 -3.64 -15.60
CA MET A 120 -1.14 -4.47 -16.31
C MET A 120 0.26 -4.38 -15.69
N ARG A 121 0.73 -3.17 -15.35
CA ARG A 121 2.04 -2.96 -14.67
C ARG A 121 2.10 -3.69 -13.34
N SER A 122 1.01 -3.68 -12.58
CA SER A 122 0.96 -4.35 -11.27
C SER A 122 0.87 -5.86 -11.43
N MET A 123 0.10 -6.37 -12.39
CA MET A 123 0.07 -7.79 -12.75
C MET A 123 1.44 -8.30 -13.20
N LEU A 124 2.15 -7.59 -14.09
CA LEU A 124 3.50 -7.94 -14.51
C LEU A 124 4.51 -7.94 -13.34
N ARG A 125 4.37 -7.01 -12.39
CA ARG A 125 5.18 -7.00 -11.15
C ARG A 125 4.89 -8.20 -10.23
N THR A 126 3.72 -8.84 -10.36
CA THR A 126 3.32 -10.03 -9.60
C THR A 126 3.77 -11.32 -10.29
N LEU A 127 3.53 -11.45 -11.60
CA LEU A 127 3.86 -12.63 -12.43
C LEU A 127 5.36 -12.95 -12.51
N ILE A 128 6.23 -12.00 -12.16
CA ILE A 128 7.69 -12.22 -12.08
C ILE A 128 8.09 -12.91 -10.73
N GLY A 129 7.12 -13.22 -9.86
CA GLY A 129 7.35 -13.74 -8.51
C GLY A 129 6.46 -14.91 -8.09
N ASP A 130 6.07 -15.78 -9.04
CA ASP A 130 5.04 -16.84 -8.93
C ASP A 130 5.32 -18.01 -7.93
N ASP A 131 6.12 -17.79 -6.87
CA ASP A 131 6.24 -18.69 -5.73
C ASP A 131 6.17 -17.89 -4.41
N LEU A 132 5.00 -17.27 -4.16
CA LEU A 132 4.70 -16.71 -2.84
C LEU A 132 4.50 -17.87 -1.84
N PRO A 133 5.22 -17.88 -0.70
CA PRO A 133 5.08 -18.95 0.29
C PRO A 133 3.69 -18.93 0.91
N SER A 134 3.24 -20.07 1.45
CA SER A 134 1.86 -20.22 1.98
C SER A 134 1.50 -19.19 3.06
N SER A 135 2.49 -18.64 3.77
CA SER A 135 2.29 -17.58 4.78
C SER A 135 3.29 -16.45 4.56
N TYR A 136 2.81 -15.21 4.43
CA TYR A 136 3.61 -14.03 4.14
C TYR A 136 2.89 -12.74 4.54
N MET A 137 3.67 -11.67 4.72
CA MET A 137 3.18 -10.31 4.88
C MET A 137 3.40 -9.49 3.61
N LEU A 138 2.42 -8.69 3.25
CA LEU A 138 2.44 -7.78 2.13
C LEU A 138 2.18 -6.35 2.62
N VAL A 139 3.06 -5.41 2.27
CA VAL A 139 2.83 -3.97 2.43
C VAL A 139 2.70 -3.36 1.04
N ASN A 140 1.48 -2.97 0.66
CA ASN A 140 1.24 -2.26 -0.58
C ASN A 140 1.40 -0.76 -0.33
N ILE A 141 2.53 -0.21 -0.76
CA ILE A 141 2.98 1.14 -0.44
C ILE A 141 1.99 2.24 -0.87
N PRO A 142 1.50 2.31 -2.12
CA PRO A 142 0.54 3.34 -2.57
C PRO A 142 -0.87 3.14 -2.00
N GLU A 143 -1.22 1.93 -1.55
CA GLU A 143 -2.48 1.66 -0.85
C GLU A 143 -2.45 2.05 0.63
N TYR A 144 -1.26 2.23 1.20
CA TYR A 144 -1.06 2.46 2.63
C TYR A 144 -1.70 1.36 3.50
N HIS A 145 -1.61 0.11 3.05
CA HIS A 145 -2.13 -1.06 3.77
C HIS A 145 -1.09 -2.16 3.93
N LEU A 146 -1.21 -2.90 5.02
CA LEU A 146 -0.49 -4.12 5.34
C LEU A 146 -1.49 -5.25 5.44
N ARG A 147 -1.21 -6.38 4.79
CA ARG A 147 -1.97 -7.63 4.87
C ARG A 147 -1.05 -8.77 5.28
N LEU A 148 -1.59 -9.71 6.04
CA LEU A 148 -0.91 -10.91 6.49
C LEU A 148 -1.73 -12.11 6.08
N TYR A 149 -1.12 -12.94 5.24
CA TYR A 149 -1.68 -14.21 4.79
C TYR A 149 -1.04 -15.35 5.58
N GLN A 150 -1.85 -16.29 6.03
CA GLN A 150 -1.43 -17.55 6.64
C GLN A 150 -2.18 -18.68 5.96
N ASN A 151 -1.45 -19.66 5.42
CA ASN A 151 -2.00 -20.71 4.56
C ASN A 151 -2.93 -20.15 3.47
N GLN A 152 -2.49 -19.08 2.80
CA GLN A 152 -3.20 -18.31 1.76
C GLN A 152 -4.48 -17.59 2.21
N ALA A 153 -4.94 -17.75 3.46
CA ALA A 153 -6.05 -16.99 4.03
C ALA A 153 -5.57 -15.66 4.64
N LEU A 154 -6.33 -14.57 4.46
CA LEU A 154 -6.08 -13.30 5.12
C LEU A 154 -6.43 -13.43 6.62
N VAL A 155 -5.44 -13.28 7.51
CA VAL A 155 -5.62 -13.44 8.97
C VAL A 155 -5.42 -12.14 9.76
N PHE A 156 -4.81 -11.12 9.15
CA PHE A 156 -4.67 -9.80 9.76
C PHE A 156 -4.45 -8.74 8.68
N GLU A 157 -5.01 -7.56 8.89
CA GLU A 157 -4.73 -6.37 8.08
C GLU A 157 -4.65 -5.11 8.95
N SER A 158 -3.98 -4.07 8.43
CA SER A 158 -3.78 -2.80 9.14
C SER A 158 -3.45 -1.69 8.16
N ASN A 159 -3.94 -0.48 8.46
CA ASN A 159 -3.39 0.73 7.85
C ASN A 159 -1.90 0.88 8.19
N VAL A 160 -1.15 1.48 7.28
CA VAL A 160 0.24 1.89 7.50
C VAL A 160 0.50 3.34 7.13
N ILE A 161 1.61 3.89 7.65
CA ILE A 161 2.20 5.16 7.22
C ILE A 161 3.56 4.85 6.60
N VAL A 162 3.76 5.28 5.35
CA VAL A 162 4.96 5.00 4.54
C VAL A 162 5.80 6.27 4.36
N GLY A 163 6.95 6.15 3.70
CA GLY A 163 7.86 7.25 3.43
C GLY A 163 7.24 8.39 2.61
N GLN A 164 7.70 9.61 2.84
CA GLN A 164 7.43 10.78 1.98
C GLN A 164 8.07 10.58 0.60
N ASN A 165 7.59 11.24 -0.47
CA ASN A 165 8.19 11.14 -1.81
C ASN A 165 9.71 11.50 -1.84
N LYS A 166 10.17 12.41 -0.96
CA LYS A 166 11.59 12.77 -0.77
C LYS A 166 12.41 11.74 0.05
N ARG A 167 11.75 10.76 0.67
CA ARG A 167 12.30 9.72 1.58
C ARG A 167 11.46 8.44 1.43
N LYS A 168 11.43 7.91 0.21
CA LYS A 168 10.54 6.80 -0.20
C LYS A 168 10.76 5.56 0.65
N THR A 169 9.70 4.82 0.95
CA THR A 169 9.82 3.41 1.37
C THR A 169 10.28 2.59 0.16
N PRO A 170 11.34 1.77 0.27
CA PRO A 170 11.82 0.97 -0.86
C PRO A 170 10.87 -0.18 -1.18
N ILE A 171 10.84 -0.55 -2.46
CA ILE A 171 10.28 -1.83 -2.91
C ILE A 171 11.32 -2.90 -2.56
N MET A 172 10.94 -3.91 -1.77
CA MET A 172 11.89 -4.91 -1.26
C MET A 172 11.22 -6.21 -0.81
N ALA A 173 11.96 -7.31 -0.86
CA ALA A 173 11.62 -8.56 -0.17
C ALA A 173 12.59 -8.77 1.02
N SER A 174 12.06 -9.17 2.17
CA SER A 174 12.83 -9.51 3.37
C SER A 174 11.98 -10.45 4.25
N LYS A 175 12.26 -10.51 5.56
CA LYS A 175 11.50 -11.29 6.53
C LYS A 175 11.58 -10.68 7.93
N ILE A 176 10.50 -10.78 8.70
CA ILE A 176 10.49 -10.39 10.11
C ILE A 176 11.22 -11.48 10.90
N THR A 177 12.29 -11.11 11.61
CA THR A 177 13.12 -12.06 12.38
C THR A 177 13.02 -11.87 13.89
N SER A 178 12.67 -10.67 14.36
CA SER A 178 12.46 -10.37 15.78
C SER A 178 11.41 -9.28 15.96
N VAL A 179 10.67 -9.37 17.06
CA VAL A 179 9.90 -8.26 17.64
C VAL A 179 10.75 -7.62 18.74
N VAL A 180 10.86 -6.30 18.74
CA VAL A 180 11.57 -5.53 19.77
C VAL A 180 10.54 -4.73 20.56
N PHE A 181 10.36 -5.11 21.82
CA PHE A 181 9.53 -4.41 22.79
C PHE A 181 10.30 -3.22 23.35
N ASN A 182 9.61 -2.09 23.53
CA ASN A 182 10.14 -0.85 24.08
C ASN A 182 11.49 -0.44 23.43
N PRO A 183 11.54 -0.27 22.10
CA PRO A 183 12.77 -0.01 21.35
C PRO A 183 13.31 1.41 21.63
N PRO A 184 14.63 1.60 21.79
CA PRO A 184 15.24 2.92 21.73
C PRO A 184 15.31 3.36 20.26
N TRP A 185 15.18 4.66 20.00
CA TRP A 185 15.31 5.18 18.65
C TRP A 185 16.68 5.81 18.43
N ASN A 186 17.60 5.05 17.85
CA ASN A 186 18.86 5.60 17.32
C ASN A 186 18.54 6.41 16.05
N VAL A 187 18.68 7.74 16.12
CA VAL A 187 18.23 8.63 15.06
C VAL A 187 19.22 8.63 13.87
N PRO A 188 18.76 8.37 12.63
CA PRO A 188 19.58 8.54 11.43
C PRO A 188 20.12 9.97 11.30
N ARG A 189 21.39 10.13 10.90
CA ARG A 189 22.05 11.45 10.70
C ARG A 189 21.24 12.41 9.84
N SER A 190 20.58 11.91 8.80
CA SER A 190 19.71 12.71 7.92
C SER A 190 18.52 13.33 8.66
N ILE A 191 17.92 12.62 9.62
CA ILE A 191 16.82 13.10 10.46
C ILE A 191 17.33 14.04 11.54
N ILE A 192 18.49 13.78 12.15
CA ILE A 192 19.15 14.71 13.08
C ILE A 192 19.28 16.09 12.40
N ASN A 193 19.93 16.13 11.25
CA ASN A 193 20.25 17.39 10.56
C ASN A 193 19.02 18.09 9.97
N LYS A 194 18.03 17.36 9.41
CA LYS A 194 16.88 17.95 8.70
C LYS A 194 15.68 18.23 9.61
N ASP A 195 15.44 17.42 10.64
CA ASP A 195 14.19 17.45 11.41
C ASP A 195 14.40 17.79 12.90
N ILE A 196 15.58 17.56 13.49
CA ILE A 196 15.86 17.79 14.92
C ILE A 196 16.65 19.08 15.17
N LEU A 197 17.79 19.28 14.52
CA LEU A 197 18.61 20.49 14.74
C LEU A 197 17.84 21.80 14.49
N PRO A 198 16.96 21.93 13.47
CA PRO A 198 16.13 23.13 13.29
C PRO A 198 15.10 23.37 14.42
N LYS A 199 14.79 22.35 15.22
CA LYS A 199 13.93 22.48 16.42
C LYS A 199 14.75 22.82 17.65
N LEU A 200 15.91 22.17 17.82
CA LEU A 200 16.86 22.48 18.88
C LEU A 200 17.34 23.95 18.81
N ALA A 201 17.62 24.46 17.61
CA ALA A 201 18.00 25.86 17.39
C ALA A 201 16.90 26.87 17.76
N ARG A 202 15.63 26.45 17.85
CA ARG A 202 14.50 27.28 18.31
C ARG A 202 14.20 27.08 19.79
N ASP A 203 14.69 26.01 20.38
CA ASP A 203 14.36 25.56 21.72
C ASP A 203 15.47 24.66 22.29
N PRO A 204 16.39 25.22 23.09
CA PRO A 204 17.53 24.49 23.65
C PRO A 204 17.15 23.30 24.55
N TYR A 205 15.90 23.25 25.05
CA TYR A 205 15.39 22.18 25.91
C TYR A 205 14.64 21.09 25.11
N TYR A 206 14.59 21.19 23.77
CA TYR A 206 13.88 20.23 22.91
C TYR A 206 14.32 18.79 23.12
N LEU A 207 15.63 18.53 23.24
CA LEU A 207 16.15 17.17 23.37
C LEU A 207 15.68 16.50 24.67
N ASP A 208 15.80 17.20 25.80
CA ASP A 208 15.40 16.67 27.12
C ASP A 208 13.90 16.40 27.19
N ARG A 209 13.06 17.35 26.74
CA ARG A 209 11.59 17.22 26.75
C ARG A 209 11.08 16.12 25.82
N GLN A 210 11.87 15.74 24.80
CA GLN A 210 11.56 14.60 23.92
C GLN A 210 12.26 13.31 24.37
N GLY A 211 13.03 13.33 25.47
CA GLY A 211 13.67 12.16 26.04
C GLY A 211 14.85 11.62 25.23
N PHE A 212 15.56 12.49 24.48
CA PHE A 212 16.79 12.14 23.79
C PHE A 212 17.99 12.11 24.74
N GLU A 213 18.88 11.16 24.50
CA GLU A 213 20.25 11.11 24.99
C GLU A 213 21.18 11.52 23.85
N VAL A 214 22.14 12.39 24.16
CA VAL A 214 23.23 12.74 23.24
C VAL A 214 24.37 11.76 23.49
N LEU A 215 24.86 11.14 22.43
CA LEU A 215 25.91 10.12 22.49
C LEU A 215 27.14 10.57 21.69
N ASP A 216 28.30 10.07 22.10
CA ASP A 216 29.54 10.21 21.34
C ASP A 216 29.46 9.56 19.94
N ASN A 217 30.51 9.71 19.13
CA ASN A 217 30.51 9.18 17.77
C ASN A 217 30.54 7.63 17.73
N SER A 218 31.02 6.95 18.77
CA SER A 218 30.89 5.49 18.90
C SER A 218 29.44 5.07 19.23
N GLY A 219 28.69 5.91 19.94
CA GLY A 219 27.33 5.60 20.42
C GLY A 219 27.30 4.92 21.79
N THR A 220 28.41 4.97 22.53
CA THR A 220 28.63 4.25 23.78
C THR A 220 28.52 5.17 25.00
N HIS A 221 29.09 6.38 24.91
CA HIS A 221 29.14 7.34 26.02
C HIS A 221 28.05 8.40 25.87
N ILE A 222 27.30 8.66 26.95
CA ILE A 222 26.37 9.79 27.03
C ILE A 222 27.18 11.07 27.27
N ILE A 223 26.96 12.06 26.42
CA ILE A 223 27.60 13.38 26.52
C ILE A 223 26.74 14.27 27.43
N PRO A 224 27.31 14.89 28.49
CA PRO A 224 26.60 15.83 29.35
C PRO A 224 25.98 16.99 28.57
N ARG A 225 24.89 17.54 29.08
CA ARG A 225 24.14 18.61 28.40
C ARG A 225 25.01 19.82 28.14
N GLU A 226 25.73 20.23 29.17
CA GLU A 226 26.56 21.41 29.22
C GLU A 226 27.64 21.36 28.14
N GLU A 227 28.24 20.18 27.90
CA GLU A 227 29.27 19.96 26.88
C GLU A 227 28.72 20.11 25.45
N TRP A 228 27.68 19.36 25.08
CA TRP A 228 27.17 19.40 23.71
C TRP A 228 26.43 20.71 23.41
N GLN A 229 25.78 21.32 24.41
CA GLN A 229 25.04 22.57 24.23
C GLN A 229 26.00 23.74 24.01
N THR A 230 27.05 23.86 24.82
CA THR A 230 28.10 24.89 24.65
C THR A 230 28.68 24.82 23.24
N ARG A 231 29.11 23.62 22.80
CA ARG A 231 29.63 23.42 21.43
C ARG A 231 28.64 23.83 20.34
N PHE A 232 27.36 23.53 20.51
CA PHE A 232 26.32 23.84 19.52
C PHE A 232 26.07 25.36 19.43
N GLU A 233 26.03 26.05 20.56
CA GLU A 233 25.82 27.50 20.66
C GLU A 233 27.04 28.30 20.15
N GLU A 234 28.25 27.81 20.39
CA GLU A 234 29.50 28.36 19.84
C GLU A 234 29.69 28.10 18.32
N GLY A 235 28.75 27.45 17.66
CA GLY A 235 28.81 27.15 16.22
C GLY A 235 29.74 25.98 15.85
N GLY A 236 30.24 25.21 16.83
CA GLY A 236 31.08 24.01 16.65
C GLY A 236 30.36 22.81 16.00
N GLY A 237 29.09 22.98 15.62
CA GLY A 237 28.26 21.96 14.98
C GLY A 237 27.81 20.85 15.93
N PHE A 238 27.12 19.84 15.38
CA PHE A 238 26.57 18.71 16.16
C PHE A 238 27.18 17.36 15.74
N PRO A 239 28.45 17.07 16.11
CA PRO A 239 29.12 15.81 15.76
C PRO A 239 28.60 14.58 16.52
N TYR A 240 27.59 14.74 17.38
CA TYR A 240 27.06 13.69 18.24
C TYR A 240 25.99 12.81 17.57
N ARG A 241 25.73 11.63 18.14
CA ARG A 241 24.59 10.78 17.79
C ARG A 241 23.43 11.08 18.75
N LEU A 242 22.19 10.80 18.33
CA LEU A 242 21.01 10.92 19.17
C LEU A 242 20.33 9.56 19.35
N ARG A 243 19.96 9.25 20.59
CA ARG A 243 19.13 8.09 20.94
C ARG A 243 17.91 8.54 21.74
N GLN A 244 16.71 8.35 21.21
CA GLN A 244 15.50 8.54 22.02
C GLN A 244 15.32 7.34 22.95
N ARG A 245 15.10 7.59 24.23
CA ARG A 245 14.83 6.54 25.23
C ARG A 245 13.49 5.84 24.96
N PRO A 246 13.32 4.56 25.35
CA PRO A 246 12.02 3.91 25.33
C PRO A 246 10.97 4.67 26.16
N GLY A 247 9.69 4.58 25.78
CA GLY A 247 8.58 5.19 26.51
C GLY A 247 7.47 5.73 25.60
N ARG A 248 6.40 6.25 26.21
CA ARG A 248 5.18 6.68 25.50
C ARG A 248 5.39 7.77 24.44
N GLY A 249 6.45 8.58 24.56
CA GLY A 249 6.82 9.62 23.59
C GLY A 249 7.84 9.18 22.52
N ASN A 250 8.29 7.93 22.53
CA ASN A 250 9.28 7.42 21.59
C ASN A 250 8.70 7.37 20.16
N ALA A 251 9.43 7.86 19.16
CA ALA A 251 8.97 7.93 17.77
C ALA A 251 8.68 6.55 17.13
N LEU A 252 9.26 5.47 17.69
CA LEU A 252 9.02 4.08 17.30
C LEU A 252 7.88 3.40 18.06
N GLY A 253 7.23 4.08 19.01
CA GLY A 253 6.20 3.50 19.86
C GLY A 253 6.73 2.36 20.74
N ALA A 254 5.85 1.42 21.08
CA ALA A 254 6.16 0.28 21.95
C ALA A 254 6.75 -0.94 21.21
N TYR A 255 6.65 -1.00 19.87
CA TYR A 255 7.03 -2.16 19.07
C TYR A 255 7.86 -1.78 17.85
N LYS A 256 8.91 -2.54 17.58
CA LYS A 256 9.66 -2.50 16.30
C LYS A 256 9.86 -3.93 15.78
N PHE A 257 9.52 -4.16 14.52
CA PHE A 257 9.72 -5.43 13.84
C PHE A 257 11.02 -5.36 13.05
N HIS A 258 11.99 -6.20 13.41
CA HIS A 258 13.30 -6.19 12.78
C HIS A 258 13.30 -6.99 11.48
N LEU A 259 13.78 -6.33 10.43
CA LEU A 259 14.01 -6.88 9.09
C LEU A 259 15.53 -6.88 8.82
N PRO A 260 16.13 -7.99 8.35
CA PRO A 260 17.46 -7.96 7.77
C PRO A 260 17.44 -7.20 6.44
N ASN A 261 18.13 -6.05 6.37
CA ASN A 261 18.34 -5.25 5.16
C ASN A 261 19.50 -4.25 5.35
N ASN A 262 19.98 -3.66 4.25
CA ASN A 262 21.08 -2.69 4.26
C ASN A 262 20.60 -1.23 4.41
N ASP A 263 19.31 -0.96 4.23
CA ASP A 263 18.70 0.38 4.14
C ASP A 263 18.19 0.91 5.49
N ALA A 264 18.46 0.19 6.57
CA ALA A 264 17.97 0.46 7.92
C ALA A 264 16.43 0.58 8.02
N ILE A 265 15.70 -0.15 7.18
CA ILE A 265 14.23 -0.19 7.14
C ILE A 265 13.68 -1.19 8.17
N TYR A 266 12.53 -0.85 8.76
CA TYR A 266 11.79 -1.70 9.69
C TYR A 266 10.31 -1.28 9.72
N LEU A 267 9.47 -2.17 10.22
CA LEU A 267 8.10 -1.83 10.64
C LEU A 267 8.14 -1.40 12.11
N HIS A 268 7.29 -0.47 12.53
CA HIS A 268 7.21 -0.05 13.93
C HIS A 268 5.85 0.55 14.33
N ASP A 269 5.59 0.64 15.63
CA ASP A 269 4.45 1.35 16.23
C ASP A 269 4.67 2.88 16.19
N THR A 270 3.68 3.68 16.58
CA THR A 270 3.87 5.13 16.71
C THR A 270 2.91 5.78 17.71
N PRO A 271 3.36 6.77 18.50
CA PRO A 271 2.46 7.59 19.31
C PRO A 271 1.56 8.49 18.44
N GLY A 272 1.94 8.76 17.19
CA GLY A 272 1.20 9.62 16.26
C GLY A 272 -0.01 8.96 15.60
N ARG A 273 -0.87 8.26 16.35
CA ARG A 273 -1.95 7.40 15.81
C ARG A 273 -2.97 8.16 14.96
N GLY A 274 -3.23 9.45 15.25
CA GLY A 274 -4.15 10.29 14.45
C GLY A 274 -3.73 10.51 12.98
N LEU A 275 -2.54 10.09 12.57
CA LEU A 275 -2.11 10.11 11.16
C LEU A 275 -2.65 8.92 10.33
N PHE A 276 -3.15 7.85 10.95
CA PHE A 276 -3.76 6.72 10.23
C PHE A 276 -5.15 7.07 9.67
N ALA A 277 -5.85 8.04 10.28
CA ALA A 277 -7.12 8.58 9.78
C ALA A 277 -6.97 9.58 8.60
N ARG A 278 -5.81 9.65 7.96
CA ARG A 278 -5.57 10.45 6.75
C ARG A 278 -5.64 9.56 5.51
N ASP A 279 -6.18 10.10 4.42
CA ASP A 279 -6.23 9.39 3.13
C ASP A 279 -4.82 9.24 2.53
N SER A 280 -4.06 10.33 2.51
CA SER A 280 -2.62 10.29 2.22
C SER A 280 -1.82 10.00 3.48
N ARG A 281 -1.05 8.91 3.49
CA ARG A 281 -0.22 8.45 4.64
C ARG A 281 1.28 8.37 4.32
N ALA A 282 1.75 9.11 3.32
CA ALA A 282 3.16 9.26 2.98
C ALA A 282 3.88 10.27 3.88
N PHE A 283 3.97 10.01 5.20
CA PHE A 283 4.52 10.96 6.19
C PHE A 283 5.86 10.54 6.82
N SER A 284 6.33 9.30 6.62
CA SER A 284 7.52 8.77 7.29
C SER A 284 8.84 9.18 6.58
N SER A 285 9.96 8.73 7.13
CA SER A 285 11.31 8.87 6.56
C SER A 285 11.81 7.60 5.85
N GLY A 286 10.92 6.69 5.43
CA GLY A 286 11.21 5.47 4.68
C GLY A 286 10.75 4.19 5.39
N CYS A 287 10.86 4.14 6.72
CA CYS A 287 10.32 3.04 7.53
C CYS A 287 8.78 3.01 7.52
N VAL A 288 8.18 1.86 7.81
CA VAL A 288 6.72 1.68 7.78
C VAL A 288 6.17 1.73 9.21
N ARG A 289 5.20 2.61 9.48
CA ARG A 289 4.47 2.61 10.76
C ARG A 289 3.21 1.79 10.62
N VAL A 290 2.91 0.92 11.58
CA VAL A 290 1.75 0.01 11.56
C VAL A 290 0.75 0.47 12.61
N GLU A 291 -0.53 0.58 12.23
CA GLU A 291 -1.59 0.94 13.18
C GLU A 291 -1.84 -0.19 14.19
N GLY A 292 -2.12 -1.40 13.69
CA GLY A 292 -2.28 -2.62 14.49
C GLY A 292 -0.97 -3.23 14.97
N ALA A 293 0.03 -2.43 15.35
CA ALA A 293 1.36 -2.93 15.73
C ALA A 293 1.33 -3.87 16.95
N GLU A 294 0.43 -3.65 17.91
CA GLU A 294 0.27 -4.55 19.05
C GLU A 294 -0.31 -5.90 18.63
N GLN A 295 -1.39 -5.89 17.87
CA GLN A 295 -2.04 -7.09 17.32
C GLN A 295 -1.08 -7.92 16.45
N LEU A 296 -0.24 -7.25 15.66
CA LEU A 296 0.80 -7.91 14.87
C LEU A 296 1.89 -8.54 15.75
N ALA A 297 2.31 -7.87 16.83
CA ALA A 297 3.28 -8.42 17.77
C ALA A 297 2.73 -9.63 18.52
N ASP A 298 1.45 -9.59 18.92
CA ASP A 298 0.76 -10.71 19.56
C ASP A 298 0.64 -11.89 18.58
N TRP A 299 0.19 -11.67 17.34
CA TRP A 299 0.10 -12.72 16.32
C TRP A 299 1.46 -13.38 16.03
N LEU A 300 2.52 -12.59 15.87
CA LEU A 300 3.87 -13.10 15.60
C LEU A 300 4.47 -13.94 16.75
N LEU A 301 3.89 -13.86 17.95
CA LEU A 301 4.47 -14.44 19.17
C LEU A 301 3.51 -15.39 19.91
N HIS A 302 2.25 -15.54 19.49
CA HIS A 302 1.24 -16.34 20.20
C HIS A 302 1.67 -17.81 20.39
N ASP A 303 2.28 -18.42 19.37
CA ASP A 303 2.80 -19.79 19.41
C ASP A 303 4.02 -19.98 20.36
N GLN A 304 4.58 -18.92 20.92
CA GLN A 304 5.81 -18.97 21.72
C GLN A 304 5.75 -18.26 23.08
N LEU A 305 4.79 -17.37 23.31
CA LEU A 305 4.63 -16.64 24.56
C LEU A 305 3.14 -16.55 24.93
N SER A 306 2.83 -16.76 26.21
CA SER A 306 1.48 -16.52 26.72
C SER A 306 1.13 -15.03 26.70
N SER A 307 -0.16 -14.71 26.61
CA SER A 307 -0.69 -13.34 26.70
C SER A 307 -0.16 -12.59 27.94
N ALA A 308 -0.16 -13.24 29.11
CA ALA A 308 0.42 -12.69 30.33
C ALA A 308 1.91 -12.32 30.19
N ARG A 309 2.70 -13.12 29.45
CA ARG A 309 4.12 -12.83 29.20
C ARG A 309 4.30 -11.69 28.19
N LEU A 310 3.45 -11.60 27.17
CA LEU A 310 3.43 -10.48 26.22
C LEU A 310 3.08 -9.16 26.94
N SER A 311 2.05 -9.16 27.78
CA SER A 311 1.69 -8.02 28.63
C SER A 311 2.83 -7.60 29.57
N ALA A 312 3.53 -8.56 30.20
CA ALA A 312 4.67 -8.27 31.05
C ALA A 312 5.88 -7.70 30.29
N LEU A 313 6.13 -8.14 29.04
CA LEU A 313 7.16 -7.55 28.18
C LEU A 313 6.82 -6.12 27.76
N LYS A 314 5.55 -5.85 27.43
CA LYS A 314 5.05 -4.50 27.10
C LYS A 314 5.18 -3.54 28.28
N ALA A 315 4.83 -4.00 29.49
CA ALA A 315 4.86 -3.20 30.71
C ALA A 315 6.28 -2.94 31.26
N ASN A 316 7.26 -3.79 30.90
CA ASN A 316 8.65 -3.59 31.32
C ASN A 316 9.29 -2.43 30.51
N PRO A 317 9.77 -1.35 31.15
CA PRO A 317 10.39 -0.22 30.43
C PRO A 317 11.71 -0.57 29.73
N GLU A 318 12.34 -1.70 30.07
CA GLU A 318 13.54 -2.18 29.39
C GLU A 318 13.24 -2.69 27.98
N THR A 319 14.12 -2.36 27.04
CA THR A 319 14.09 -2.94 25.69
C THR A 319 14.32 -4.45 25.73
N LYS A 320 13.41 -5.22 25.11
CA LYS A 320 13.57 -6.68 24.97
C LYS A 320 13.41 -7.10 23.51
N TRP A 321 14.39 -7.87 23.03
CA TRP A 321 14.35 -8.52 21.72
C TRP A 321 13.78 -9.92 21.87
N VAL A 322 12.74 -10.23 21.10
CA VAL A 322 12.13 -11.55 21.03
C VAL A 322 12.24 -12.03 19.59
N LYS A 323 13.07 -13.05 19.36
CA LYS A 323 13.18 -13.71 18.06
C LYS A 323 11.87 -14.47 17.78
N VAL A 324 11.34 -14.36 16.56
CA VAL A 324 10.18 -15.18 16.13
C VAL A 324 10.63 -16.60 15.81
N LYS A 325 9.82 -17.61 16.17
CA LYS A 325 10.09 -19.04 15.89
C LYS A 325 10.25 -19.29 14.39
N GLN A 326 9.33 -18.75 13.59
CA GLN A 326 9.33 -18.83 12.14
C GLN A 326 9.49 -17.41 11.58
N ALA A 327 10.51 -17.18 10.77
CA ALA A 327 10.76 -15.87 10.18
C ALA A 327 9.76 -15.61 9.05
N LEU A 328 8.79 -14.72 9.30
CA LEU A 328 7.70 -14.43 8.37
C LEU A 328 8.20 -13.63 7.16
N PRO A 329 8.07 -14.13 5.91
CA PRO A 329 8.40 -13.38 4.70
C PRO A 329 7.63 -12.06 4.62
N LEU A 330 8.28 -11.00 4.17
CA LEU A 330 7.70 -9.67 4.02
C LEU A 330 8.05 -9.10 2.64
N TYR A 331 7.02 -8.71 1.91
CA TYR A 331 7.11 -8.05 0.61
C TYR A 331 6.59 -6.62 0.73
N MET A 332 7.43 -5.62 0.42
CA MET A 332 7.03 -4.23 0.24
C MET A 332 6.89 -3.98 -1.26
N VAL A 333 5.67 -3.79 -1.73
CA VAL A 333 5.33 -3.67 -3.15
C VAL A 333 4.75 -2.31 -3.49
N TYR A 334 4.76 -1.97 -4.78
CA TYR A 334 4.17 -0.75 -5.30
C TYR A 334 3.18 -1.10 -6.43
N TRP A 335 1.93 -1.34 -6.04
CA TRP A 335 0.84 -1.69 -6.96
C TRP A 335 -0.21 -0.56 -6.98
N PRO A 336 -0.10 0.39 -7.93
CA PRO A 336 -1.05 1.50 -8.07
C PRO A 336 -2.40 1.06 -8.65
N GLY A 337 -2.54 -0.18 -9.12
CA GLY A 337 -3.85 -0.76 -9.42
C GLY A 337 -3.85 -2.29 -9.35
N TRP A 338 -4.94 -2.90 -8.89
CA TRP A 338 -5.07 -4.35 -8.76
C TRP A 338 -6.54 -4.78 -8.87
N LEU A 339 -6.81 -6.08 -8.94
CA LEU A 339 -8.17 -6.63 -8.84
C LEU A 339 -8.49 -6.88 -7.37
N GLY A 340 -9.61 -6.32 -6.88
CA GLY A 340 -10.15 -6.63 -5.56
C GLY A 340 -10.81 -8.02 -5.51
N GLU A 341 -11.27 -8.42 -4.32
CA GLU A 341 -11.81 -9.76 -4.04
C GLU A 341 -13.00 -10.17 -4.93
N ASN A 342 -13.78 -9.21 -5.39
CA ASN A 342 -14.92 -9.39 -6.30
C ASN A 342 -14.57 -9.11 -7.78
N GLY A 343 -13.29 -9.17 -8.15
CA GLY A 343 -12.79 -8.87 -9.50
C GLY A 343 -12.86 -7.39 -9.89
N GLN A 344 -13.33 -6.49 -9.01
CA GLN A 344 -13.42 -5.06 -9.32
C GLN A 344 -12.04 -4.40 -9.30
N PRO A 345 -11.65 -3.67 -10.35
CA PRO A 345 -10.43 -2.85 -10.35
C PRO A 345 -10.40 -1.84 -9.19
N GLN A 346 -9.26 -1.84 -8.50
CA GLN A 346 -8.86 -0.89 -7.47
C GLN A 346 -7.69 -0.07 -8.00
N PHE A 347 -7.62 1.21 -7.61
CA PHE A 347 -6.58 2.13 -8.03
C PHE A 347 -6.10 3.00 -6.87
N ARG A 348 -4.86 3.47 -6.92
CA ARG A 348 -4.28 4.40 -5.94
C ARG A 348 -3.35 5.39 -6.65
N ASN A 349 -3.21 6.57 -6.06
CA ASN A 349 -2.33 7.62 -6.57
C ASN A 349 -0.88 7.14 -6.67
N ASP A 350 -0.16 7.58 -7.72
CA ASP A 350 1.29 7.40 -7.83
C ASP A 350 2.02 8.39 -6.91
N ILE A 351 2.03 8.09 -5.60
CA ILE A 351 2.58 8.95 -4.54
C ILE A 351 4.09 9.21 -4.67
N TYR A 352 4.80 8.40 -5.44
CA TYR A 352 6.26 8.43 -5.63
C TYR A 352 6.71 8.85 -7.03
N GLY A 353 5.79 9.00 -7.99
CA GLY A 353 6.11 9.37 -9.37
C GLY A 353 6.82 8.25 -10.15
N PHE A 354 6.56 6.99 -9.80
CA PHE A 354 7.16 5.82 -10.44
C PHE A 354 6.54 5.45 -11.79
N ASP A 355 5.35 5.96 -12.10
CA ASP A 355 4.65 5.70 -13.37
C ASP A 355 4.81 6.85 -14.38
N ASN A 356 5.32 8.01 -13.93
CA ASN A 356 5.67 9.16 -14.76
C ASN A 356 6.83 8.83 -15.71
N GLY A 357 6.60 8.95 -17.02
CA GLY A 357 7.62 8.79 -18.07
C GLY A 357 7.79 7.38 -18.64
N ILE A 358 7.02 6.40 -18.16
CA ILE A 358 6.95 5.08 -18.80
C ILE A 358 5.96 5.17 -19.97
N THR A 359 6.47 5.09 -21.19
CA THR A 359 5.67 5.14 -22.43
C THR A 359 4.63 4.02 -22.50
N SER A 360 3.52 4.28 -23.20
CA SER A 360 2.50 3.27 -23.44
C SER A 360 3.10 2.10 -24.24
N PRO A 361 2.95 0.83 -23.79
CA PRO A 361 3.29 -0.32 -24.62
C PRO A 361 2.28 -0.50 -25.76
N PHE A 362 1.07 0.02 -25.59
CA PHE A 362 0.06 0.15 -26.63
C PHE A 362 0.41 1.36 -27.49
N LYS A 363 0.82 1.15 -28.74
CA LYS A 363 0.81 2.23 -29.74
C LYS A 363 -0.64 2.67 -29.93
N ALA A 364 -0.88 3.98 -30.03
CA ALA A 364 -2.09 4.45 -30.71
C ALA A 364 -2.02 3.91 -32.16
N GLY A 365 -3.10 3.26 -32.59
CA GLY A 365 -3.25 2.74 -33.95
C GLY A 365 -3.64 3.84 -34.92
#